data_AF-A0A2H3EKD7-F1
#
_entry.id   AF-A0A2H3EKD7-F1
#
_cell.length_a   1.000
_cell.length_b   1.000
_cell.length_c   1.000
_cell.angle_alpha   90.00
_cell.angle_beta   90.00
_cell.angle_gamma   90.00
#
_symmetry.space_group_name_H-M   'P 1'
#
loop_
_entity.id
_entity.type
_entity.pdbx_description
1 polymer ?
#
loop_
_entity_poly.entity_id
_entity_poly.type
_entity_poly.pdbx_seq_one_letter_code
_entity_poly.pdbx_strand_id
1 'polypeptide(L)'
;TPINGCEWPVPIPKGANLDLIRIEMLNLGLEYTWLDVLCLRQRGGSREDLHVEEWKLDVPTIGGIYLNAHVVCYLSGLGMPLSLKEGDLESDRCWFRRAWTLQEVGWARTIAGDTPDGPMHSEPIDDTGNYKDEILTKFHKLLKAADNSLYLYGALSAMQDRISTYPVDTVAGLAFCLETDSIPVYYESQSLGDAWSALIDEMDTWNRGNLLFTYPEPGSACKKWRPSWEQVMTKSL
;
A
#
# COMPACT_ATOMS: atom_id res chain seq x y z
N THR A 1 21.31 14.54 -0.31
CA THR A 1 22.10 14.67 -1.56
C THR A 1 22.45 16.15 -1.75
N PRO A 2 23.42 16.55 -2.60
CA PRO A 2 23.66 17.98 -2.83
C PRO A 2 22.43 18.75 -3.31
N ILE A 3 21.51 18.08 -4.02
CA ILE A 3 20.24 18.64 -4.52
C ILE A 3 19.34 19.18 -3.40
N ASN A 4 19.38 18.59 -2.20
CA ASN A 4 18.55 19.03 -1.07
C ASN A 4 19.39 19.55 0.11
N GLY A 5 20.56 20.11 -0.17
CA GLY A 5 21.43 20.66 0.87
C GLY A 5 21.95 19.62 1.88
N CYS A 6 21.87 18.33 1.55
CA CYS A 6 22.10 17.22 2.48
C CYS A 6 21.19 17.21 3.72
N GLU A 7 20.08 17.94 3.69
CA GLU A 7 19.14 18.04 4.82
C GLU A 7 18.28 16.77 4.95
N TRP A 8 18.00 16.08 3.83
CA TRP A 8 17.13 14.90 3.81
C TRP A 8 17.83 13.73 3.10
N PRO A 9 18.48 12.81 3.83
CA PRO A 9 19.12 11.66 3.20
C PRO A 9 18.06 10.72 2.60
N VAL A 10 18.08 10.55 1.29
CA VAL A 10 17.24 9.57 0.59
C VAL A 10 17.99 8.23 0.55
N PRO A 11 17.50 7.18 1.22
CA PRO A 11 18.13 5.87 1.15
C PRO A 11 17.86 5.25 -0.23
N ILE A 12 18.93 4.99 -0.99
CA ILE A 12 18.84 4.30 -2.28
C ILE A 12 19.47 2.90 -2.10
N PRO A 13 18.85 1.82 -2.64
CA PRO A 13 19.43 0.50 -2.59
C PRO A 13 20.87 0.47 -3.11
N LYS A 14 21.73 -0.29 -2.44
CA LYS A 14 23.12 -0.45 -2.88
C LYS A 14 23.13 -1.11 -4.26
N GLY A 15 23.70 -0.42 -5.24
CA GLY A 15 23.77 -0.89 -6.63
C GLY A 15 22.72 -0.29 -7.56
N ALA A 16 21.73 0.43 -7.04
CA ALA A 16 20.80 1.17 -7.89
C ALA A 16 21.51 2.35 -8.56
N ASN A 17 21.14 2.61 -9.82
CA ASN A 17 21.67 3.69 -10.62
C ASN A 17 20.52 4.56 -11.16
N LEU A 18 20.53 5.84 -10.80
CA LEU A 18 19.49 6.80 -11.23
C LEU A 18 19.43 6.96 -12.75
N ASP A 19 20.54 6.81 -13.47
CA ASP A 19 20.56 6.86 -14.93
C ASP A 19 19.81 5.67 -15.54
N LEU A 20 19.94 4.48 -14.95
CA LEU A 20 19.22 3.29 -15.40
C LEU A 20 17.72 3.40 -15.12
N ILE A 21 17.34 3.90 -13.93
CA ILE A 21 15.95 4.20 -13.60
C ILE A 21 15.38 5.19 -14.62
N ARG A 22 16.11 6.27 -14.92
CA ARG A 22 15.70 7.26 -15.92
C ARG A 22 15.50 6.62 -17.30
N ILE A 23 16.43 5.79 -17.76
CA ILE A 23 16.32 5.09 -19.05
C ILE A 23 15.08 4.19 -19.06
N GLU A 24 14.82 3.46 -17.99
CA GLU A 24 13.63 2.62 -17.85
C GLU A 24 12.34 3.46 -17.92
N MET A 25 12.26 4.57 -17.18
CA MET A 25 11.10 5.48 -17.24
C MET A 25 10.89 6.03 -18.65
N LEU A 26 11.95 6.43 -19.35
CA LEU A 26 11.87 6.92 -20.73
C LEU A 26 11.39 5.83 -21.71
N ASN A 27 11.82 4.59 -21.52
CA ASN A 27 11.34 3.45 -22.32
C ASN A 27 9.85 3.14 -22.07
N LEU A 28 9.35 3.44 -20.87
CA LEU A 28 7.92 3.39 -20.53
C LEU A 28 7.14 4.62 -21.06
N GLY A 29 7.82 5.59 -21.69
CA GLY A 29 7.21 6.82 -22.20
C GLY A 29 6.98 7.90 -21.14
N LEU A 30 7.62 7.78 -19.98
CA LEU A 30 7.47 8.71 -18.85
C LEU A 30 8.57 9.77 -18.88
N GLU A 31 8.23 10.99 -19.29
CA GLU A 31 9.17 12.11 -19.37
C GLU A 31 9.36 12.83 -18.03
N TYR A 32 8.32 12.83 -17.19
CA TYR A 32 8.30 13.43 -15.86
C TYR A 32 7.68 12.46 -14.87
N THR A 33 8.39 12.18 -13.78
CA THR A 33 7.92 11.32 -12.70
C THR A 33 8.19 11.98 -11.35
N TRP A 34 7.24 11.82 -10.43
CA TRP A 34 7.50 12.04 -9.01
C TRP A 34 8.02 10.72 -8.42
N LEU A 35 9.12 10.80 -7.68
CA LEU A 35 9.77 9.64 -7.09
C LEU A 35 9.41 9.57 -5.60
N ASP A 36 8.56 8.61 -5.23
CA ASP A 36 8.32 8.30 -3.81
C ASP A 36 9.33 7.27 -3.30
N VAL A 37 10.26 7.78 -2.51
CA VAL A 37 11.34 7.00 -1.87
C VAL A 37 11.50 7.40 -0.41
N LEU A 38 10.68 8.34 0.06
CA LEU A 38 10.74 8.89 1.40
C LEU A 38 9.54 8.38 2.17
N CYS A 39 9.79 7.61 3.23
CA CYS A 39 8.75 7.38 4.21
C CYS A 39 8.41 8.72 4.87
N LEU A 40 7.12 9.11 4.87
CA LEU A 40 6.63 10.31 5.55
C LEU A 40 7.07 10.42 7.04
N ARG A 41 7.47 9.29 7.66
CA ARG A 41 7.84 9.20 9.07
C ARG A 41 9.29 8.84 9.36
N GLN A 42 10.24 9.50 8.69
CA GLN A 42 11.64 9.41 9.10
C GLN A 42 11.85 10.20 10.41
N ARG A 43 12.22 9.50 11.48
CA ARG A 43 12.66 10.11 12.75
C ARG A 43 14.15 10.46 12.67
N GLY A 44 14.57 11.47 13.44
CA GLY A 44 15.95 11.95 13.53
C GLY A 44 16.26 13.18 12.70
N GLY A 45 15.24 14.00 12.39
CA GLY A 45 15.36 15.23 11.60
C GLY A 45 15.32 16.51 12.43
N SER A 46 15.61 17.66 11.81
CA SER A 46 15.29 18.95 12.39
C SER A 46 13.79 19.24 12.26
N ARG A 47 13.18 19.94 13.23
CA ARG A 47 11.76 20.29 13.25
C ARG A 47 10.78 19.11 13.41
N GLU A 48 11.15 18.10 14.18
CA GLU A 48 10.22 16.98 14.50
C GLU A 48 8.93 17.44 15.20
N ASP A 49 8.93 18.63 15.81
CA ASP A 49 7.75 19.25 16.39
C ASP A 49 6.64 19.53 15.36
N LEU A 50 6.99 19.67 14.08
CA LEU A 50 6.02 19.86 12.99
C LEU A 50 5.36 18.55 12.52
N HIS A 51 6.01 17.40 12.74
CA HIS A 51 5.53 16.12 12.24
C HIS A 51 4.11 15.79 12.71
N VAL A 52 3.75 16.14 13.94
CA VAL A 52 2.41 15.87 14.48
C VAL A 52 1.34 16.60 13.67
N GLU A 53 1.58 17.85 13.28
CA GLU A 53 0.62 18.62 12.49
C GLU A 53 0.64 18.24 11.00
N GLU A 54 1.82 17.95 10.44
CA GLU A 54 1.96 17.48 9.05
C GLU A 54 1.28 16.12 8.87
N TRP A 55 1.56 15.16 9.77
CA TRP A 55 1.03 13.80 9.66
C TRP A 55 -0.47 13.71 9.87
N LYS A 56 -1.10 14.66 10.58
CA LYS A 56 -2.57 14.73 10.67
C LYS A 56 -3.24 14.74 9.30
N LEU A 57 -2.59 15.41 8.33
CA LEU A 57 -3.08 15.58 6.97
C LEU A 57 -2.38 14.61 6.01
N ASP A 58 -1.06 14.60 5.99
CA ASP A 58 -0.27 13.93 4.94
C ASP A 58 -0.44 12.40 4.96
N VAL A 59 -0.54 11.82 6.17
CA VAL A 59 -0.67 10.36 6.35
C VAL A 59 -1.95 9.86 5.69
N PRO A 60 -3.14 10.41 5.98
CA PRO A 60 -4.35 9.89 5.37
C PRO A 60 -4.61 10.45 3.96
N THR A 61 -3.81 11.42 3.45
CA THR A 61 -4.01 12.03 2.10
C THR A 61 -3.09 11.51 0.99
N ILE A 62 -1.98 10.81 1.29
CA ILE A 62 -1.00 10.46 0.24
C ILE A 62 -1.61 9.61 -0.88
N GLY A 63 -2.57 8.73 -0.57
CA GLY A 63 -3.16 7.79 -1.52
C GLY A 63 -3.82 8.49 -2.71
N GLY A 64 -4.25 9.74 -2.52
CA GLY A 64 -4.86 10.56 -3.57
C GLY A 64 -3.91 10.88 -4.72
N ILE A 65 -2.60 10.95 -4.45
CA ILE A 65 -1.56 11.13 -5.48
C ILE A 65 -1.54 9.90 -6.39
N TYR A 66 -1.60 8.71 -5.81
CA TYR A 66 -1.50 7.44 -6.52
C TYR A 66 -2.75 7.06 -7.28
N LEU A 67 -3.93 7.40 -6.74
CA LEU A 67 -5.21 6.98 -7.30
C LEU A 67 -5.30 7.32 -8.80
N ASN A 68 -5.00 8.57 -9.17
CA ASN A 68 -5.15 9.08 -10.54
C ASN A 68 -3.84 9.11 -11.34
N ALA A 69 -2.75 8.52 -10.83
CA ALA A 69 -1.46 8.49 -11.49
C ALA A 69 -1.18 7.10 -12.09
N HIS A 70 -0.35 7.08 -13.13
CA HIS A 70 0.29 5.84 -13.56
C HIS A 70 1.45 5.55 -12.60
N VAL A 71 1.29 4.54 -11.76
CA VAL A 71 2.27 4.18 -10.72
C VAL A 71 3.29 3.19 -11.28
N VAL A 72 4.57 3.44 -11.02
CA VAL A 72 5.66 2.53 -11.39
C VAL A 72 6.29 1.97 -10.12
N CYS A 73 6.12 0.66 -9.90
CA CYS A 73 6.45 0.01 -8.63
C CYS A 73 7.71 -0.86 -8.76
N TYR A 74 8.76 -0.53 -8.01
CA TYR A 74 9.92 -1.40 -7.82
C TYR A 74 9.74 -2.31 -6.59
N LEU A 75 9.19 -3.50 -6.77
CA LEU A 75 8.86 -4.41 -5.66
C LEU A 75 10.10 -4.95 -4.92
N SER A 76 11.24 -5.08 -5.60
CA SER A 76 12.53 -5.51 -5.02
C SER A 76 13.39 -4.34 -4.51
N GLY A 77 12.85 -3.11 -4.53
CA GLY A 77 13.54 -1.87 -4.17
C GLY A 77 13.94 -1.05 -5.39
N LEU A 78 13.93 0.29 -5.22
CA LEU A 78 14.14 1.25 -6.31
C LEU A 78 15.36 0.94 -7.19
N GLY A 79 15.14 0.82 -8.50
CA GLY A 79 16.18 0.58 -9.50
C GLY A 79 16.80 -0.82 -9.45
N MET A 80 16.26 -1.71 -8.62
CA MET A 80 16.68 -3.10 -8.57
C MET A 80 15.86 -3.95 -9.54
N PRO A 81 16.47 -4.93 -10.22
CA PRO A 81 15.72 -5.94 -10.94
C PRO A 81 14.74 -6.67 -10.02
N LEU A 82 13.54 -6.94 -10.54
CA LEU A 82 12.55 -7.76 -9.86
C LEU A 82 13.10 -9.18 -9.72
N SER A 83 13.33 -9.59 -8.49
CA SER A 83 13.82 -10.92 -8.15
C SER A 83 13.10 -11.45 -6.92
N LEU A 84 12.91 -12.77 -6.86
CA LEU A 84 12.28 -13.45 -5.74
C LEU A 84 13.30 -14.41 -5.11
N LYS A 85 13.59 -14.19 -3.83
CA LYS A 85 14.38 -15.11 -3.00
C LYS A 85 13.50 -15.66 -1.88
N GLU A 86 13.87 -16.83 -1.39
CA GLU A 86 13.18 -17.45 -0.26
C GLU A 86 13.10 -16.47 0.93
N GLY A 87 11.88 -16.26 1.45
CA GLY A 87 11.60 -15.33 2.54
C GLY A 87 11.31 -13.88 2.12
N ASP A 88 11.49 -13.51 0.84
CA ASP A 88 11.27 -12.12 0.39
C ASP A 88 9.79 -11.70 0.53
N LEU A 89 8.85 -12.61 0.30
CA LEU A 89 7.41 -12.31 0.36
C LEU A 89 6.88 -12.26 1.80
N GLU A 90 7.57 -12.90 2.73
CA GLU A 90 7.26 -12.96 4.15
C GLU A 90 7.91 -11.80 4.92
N SER A 91 8.95 -11.19 4.33
CA SER A 91 9.67 -10.08 4.93
C SER A 91 8.75 -8.90 5.24
N ASP A 92 8.93 -8.32 6.42
CA ASP A 92 8.26 -7.08 6.82
C ASP A 92 8.62 -5.87 5.91
N ARG A 93 9.68 -6.00 5.11
CA ARG A 93 10.08 -5.02 4.08
C ARG A 93 9.41 -5.24 2.73
N CYS A 94 8.74 -6.38 2.55
CA CYS A 94 8.04 -6.71 1.31
C CYS A 94 6.96 -5.67 1.03
N TRP A 95 6.85 -5.23 -0.22
CA TRP A 95 5.82 -4.29 -0.63
C TRP A 95 4.40 -4.81 -0.30
N PHE A 96 4.14 -6.11 -0.44
CA PHE A 96 2.84 -6.72 -0.11
C PHE A 96 2.54 -6.83 1.39
N ARG A 97 3.52 -6.58 2.27
CA ARG A 97 3.38 -6.71 3.73
C ARG A 97 3.20 -5.38 4.42
N ARG A 98 3.49 -4.26 3.78
CA ARG A 98 3.41 -2.93 4.43
C ARG A 98 2.01 -2.35 4.29
N ALA A 99 1.41 -1.88 5.37
CA ALA A 99 0.07 -1.28 5.35
C ALA A 99 0.01 -0.06 4.42
N TRP A 100 1.06 0.75 4.49
CA TRP A 100 1.16 2.00 3.75
C TRP A 100 1.14 1.84 2.22
N THR A 101 1.66 0.73 1.71
CA THR A 101 1.74 0.50 0.26
C THR A 101 0.40 0.05 -0.34
N LEU A 102 -0.61 -0.24 0.48
CA LEU A 102 -1.95 -0.59 -0.02
C LEU A 102 -2.60 0.57 -0.79
N GLN A 103 -2.33 1.80 -0.37
CA GLN A 103 -2.81 3.02 -1.05
C GLN A 103 -1.89 3.48 -2.19
N GLU A 104 -0.76 2.79 -2.43
CA GLU A 104 0.20 3.08 -3.52
C GLU A 104 -0.11 2.27 -4.79
N VAL A 105 -1.25 1.57 -4.85
CA VAL A 105 -1.57 0.68 -5.97
C VAL A 105 -1.95 1.48 -7.23
N GLY A 106 -2.72 2.55 -7.07
CA GLY A 106 -3.29 3.36 -8.15
C GLY A 106 -4.26 2.60 -9.07
N TRP A 107 -4.94 3.31 -9.97
CA TRP A 107 -5.79 2.69 -11.01
C TRP A 107 -4.97 2.02 -12.12
N ALA A 108 -3.79 2.55 -12.43
CA ALA A 108 -2.89 2.04 -13.45
C ALA A 108 -1.50 1.87 -12.86
N ARG A 109 -0.93 0.66 -12.99
CA ARG A 109 0.42 0.38 -12.49
C ARG A 109 1.27 -0.41 -13.47
N THR A 110 2.57 -0.20 -13.39
CA THR A 110 3.60 -1.01 -14.05
C THR A 110 4.58 -1.51 -13.00
N ILE A 111 4.93 -2.79 -13.06
CA ILE A 111 5.99 -3.36 -12.22
C ILE A 111 7.32 -3.09 -12.93
N ALA A 112 8.21 -2.37 -12.26
CA ALA A 112 9.53 -2.01 -12.76
C ALA A 112 10.62 -2.99 -12.32
N GLY A 113 11.79 -2.86 -12.93
CA GLY A 113 12.86 -3.82 -12.80
C GLY A 113 12.54 -5.15 -13.47
N ASP A 114 11.54 -5.18 -14.36
CA ASP A 114 11.20 -6.39 -15.09
C ASP A 114 12.33 -6.77 -16.05
N THR A 115 12.64 -8.05 -16.12
CA THR A 115 13.74 -8.58 -16.93
C THR A 115 13.27 -9.80 -17.69
N PRO A 116 13.77 -10.10 -18.90
CA PRO A 116 13.26 -11.21 -19.72
C PRO A 116 13.19 -12.58 -19.03
N ASP A 117 14.11 -12.85 -18.10
CA ASP A 117 14.16 -14.10 -17.31
C ASP A 117 13.51 -13.95 -15.91
N GLY A 118 12.74 -12.88 -15.71
CA GLY A 118 12.19 -12.46 -14.44
C GLY A 118 10.84 -13.09 -14.09
N PRO A 119 10.35 -12.86 -12.86
CA PRO A 119 9.10 -13.47 -12.37
C PRO A 119 7.85 -13.15 -13.20
N MET A 120 7.82 -12.00 -13.89
CA MET A 120 6.67 -11.58 -14.71
C MET A 120 6.53 -12.38 -16.01
N HIS A 121 7.61 -12.98 -16.51
CA HIS A 121 7.63 -13.72 -17.77
C HIS A 121 7.49 -15.23 -17.60
N SER A 122 7.30 -15.69 -16.36
CA SER A 122 7.09 -17.11 -16.10
C SER A 122 5.69 -17.55 -16.54
N GLU A 123 5.59 -18.75 -17.12
CA GLU A 123 4.29 -19.33 -17.49
C GLU A 123 3.73 -20.21 -16.36
N PRO A 124 2.41 -20.17 -16.10
CA PRO A 124 1.78 -21.09 -15.18
C PRO A 124 1.85 -22.52 -15.71
N ILE A 125 1.98 -23.49 -14.80
CA ILE A 125 2.04 -24.92 -15.14
C ILE A 125 0.66 -25.57 -15.25
N ASP A 126 -0.40 -24.88 -14.81
CA ASP A 126 -1.78 -25.32 -14.87
C ASP A 126 -2.78 -24.15 -14.95
N ASP A 127 -4.04 -24.47 -15.25
CA ASP A 127 -5.14 -23.50 -15.35
C ASP A 127 -5.53 -22.87 -14.00
N THR A 128 -5.01 -23.40 -12.88
CA THR A 128 -5.25 -22.83 -11.55
C THR A 128 -4.27 -21.72 -11.18
N GLY A 129 -3.30 -21.46 -12.06
CA GLY A 129 -2.29 -20.41 -11.89
C GLY A 129 -1.16 -20.82 -10.93
N ASN A 130 -0.89 -22.12 -10.79
CA ASN A 130 0.32 -22.55 -10.12
C ASN A 130 1.52 -22.39 -11.04
N TYR A 131 2.69 -22.22 -10.45
CA TYR A 131 3.97 -22.09 -11.14
C TYR A 131 4.92 -23.18 -10.66
N LYS A 132 6.02 -23.36 -11.39
CA LYS A 132 7.05 -24.34 -11.07
C LYS A 132 7.57 -24.21 -9.64
N ASP A 133 7.73 -22.96 -9.18
CA ASP A 133 8.18 -22.64 -7.83
C ASP A 133 7.02 -22.10 -6.98
N GLU A 134 6.96 -22.52 -5.71
CA GLU A 134 5.91 -22.10 -4.78
C GLU A 134 5.93 -20.59 -4.53
N ILE A 135 7.13 -20.00 -4.39
CA ILE A 135 7.30 -18.56 -4.22
C ILE A 135 6.73 -17.76 -5.39
N LEU A 136 6.88 -18.28 -6.61
CA LEU A 136 6.38 -17.64 -7.81
C LEU A 136 4.84 -17.72 -7.87
N THR A 137 4.28 -18.86 -7.47
CA THR A 137 2.83 -19.02 -7.29
C THR A 137 2.29 -18.03 -6.28
N LYS A 138 2.96 -17.85 -5.15
CA LYS A 138 2.57 -16.89 -4.12
C LYS A 138 2.67 -15.45 -4.62
N PHE A 139 3.75 -15.10 -5.32
CA PHE A 139 3.95 -13.78 -5.92
C PHE A 139 2.81 -13.40 -6.86
N HIS A 140 2.45 -14.28 -7.80
CA HIS A 140 1.37 -14.01 -8.76
C HIS A 140 -0.01 -13.94 -8.09
N LYS A 141 -0.26 -14.73 -7.04
CA LYS A 141 -1.47 -14.61 -6.23
C LYS A 141 -1.55 -13.25 -5.50
N LEU A 142 -0.45 -12.80 -4.91
CA LEU A 142 -0.37 -11.49 -4.25
C LEU A 142 -0.55 -10.34 -5.25
N LEU A 143 0.05 -10.43 -6.43
CA LEU A 143 -0.08 -9.42 -7.48
C LEU A 143 -1.54 -9.28 -7.94
N LYS A 144 -2.21 -10.42 -8.17
CA LYS A 144 -3.65 -10.46 -8.51
C LYS A 144 -4.53 -9.95 -7.37
N ALA A 145 -4.21 -10.29 -6.12
CA ALA A 145 -4.95 -9.79 -4.97
C ALA A 145 -4.82 -8.25 -4.85
N ALA A 146 -3.65 -7.70 -5.15
CA ALA A 146 -3.44 -6.26 -5.17
C ALA A 146 -4.31 -5.54 -6.24
N ASP A 147 -4.70 -6.19 -7.35
CA ASP A 147 -5.65 -5.60 -8.31
C ASP A 147 -7.05 -5.40 -7.71
N ASN A 148 -7.42 -6.20 -6.70
CA ASN A 148 -8.71 -6.07 -6.02
C ASN A 148 -8.69 -5.06 -4.86
N SER A 149 -7.54 -4.48 -4.54
CA SER A 149 -7.38 -3.56 -3.39
C SER A 149 -8.11 -2.22 -3.53
N LEU A 150 -8.68 -1.95 -4.71
CA LEU A 150 -9.53 -0.79 -4.98
C LEU A 150 -11.01 -1.05 -4.66
N TYR A 151 -11.39 -2.28 -4.33
CA TYR A 151 -12.75 -2.63 -3.91
C TYR A 151 -12.81 -2.83 -2.41
N LEU A 152 -13.92 -2.46 -1.78
CA LEU A 152 -14.15 -2.58 -0.33
C LEU A 152 -13.57 -3.86 0.31
N TYR A 153 -14.09 -5.05 -0.05
CA TYR A 153 -13.61 -6.30 0.58
C TYR A 153 -12.21 -6.69 0.16
N GLY A 154 -11.78 -6.34 -1.05
CA GLY A 154 -10.41 -6.58 -1.50
C GLY A 154 -9.40 -5.73 -0.73
N ALA A 155 -9.71 -4.46 -0.47
CA ALA A 155 -8.91 -3.56 0.36
C ALA A 155 -8.83 -4.06 1.80
N LEU A 156 -9.98 -4.40 2.39
CA LEU A 156 -10.05 -4.89 3.76
C LEU A 156 -9.29 -6.22 3.92
N SER A 157 -9.50 -7.18 3.02
CA SER A 157 -8.78 -8.46 3.03
C SER A 157 -7.27 -8.25 2.82
N ALA A 158 -6.88 -7.40 1.86
CA ALA A 158 -5.49 -7.10 1.63
C ALA A 158 -4.81 -6.44 2.84
N MET A 159 -5.55 -5.68 3.67
CA MET A 159 -5.05 -5.06 4.90
C MET A 159 -4.81 -6.09 6.03
N GLN A 160 -5.52 -7.22 6.06
CA GLN A 160 -5.38 -8.26 7.09
C GLN A 160 -3.96 -8.81 7.20
N ASP A 161 -3.29 -8.98 6.05
CA ASP A 161 -1.92 -9.49 5.98
C ASP A 161 -0.85 -8.38 6.06
N ARG A 162 -1.27 -7.12 6.24
CA ARG A 162 -0.35 -5.99 6.34
C ARG A 162 0.09 -5.74 7.76
N ILE A 163 1.27 -5.16 7.87
CA ILE A 163 1.88 -4.71 9.10
C ILE A 163 2.21 -3.22 9.01
N SER A 164 2.24 -2.57 10.16
CA SER A 164 2.60 -1.17 10.31
C SER A 164 3.43 -1.00 11.58
N THR A 165 4.28 0.03 11.60
CA THR A 165 4.97 0.42 12.83
C THR A 165 3.99 1.01 13.84
N TYR A 166 3.02 1.80 13.36
CA TYR A 166 1.97 2.37 14.18
C TYR A 166 0.64 1.75 13.77
N PRO A 167 -0.06 1.07 14.69
CA PRO A 167 -1.28 0.35 14.33
C PRO A 167 -2.30 1.20 13.58
N VAL A 168 -2.48 2.48 13.94
CA VAL A 168 -3.45 3.39 13.30
C VAL A 168 -3.22 3.54 11.79
N ASP A 169 -1.99 3.31 11.30
CA ASP A 169 -1.66 3.40 9.88
C ASP A 169 -2.38 2.33 9.05
N THR A 170 -2.76 1.20 9.65
CA THR A 170 -3.58 0.18 8.98
C THR A 170 -5.00 0.65 8.70
N VAL A 171 -5.52 1.59 9.51
CA VAL A 171 -6.80 2.22 9.26
C VAL A 171 -6.63 3.40 8.31
N ALA A 172 -5.63 4.25 8.53
CA ALA A 172 -5.39 5.42 7.68
C ALA A 172 -5.08 5.04 6.24
N GLY A 173 -4.31 3.97 6.01
CA GLY A 173 -3.99 3.46 4.67
C GLY A 173 -5.18 2.91 3.88
N LEU A 174 -6.38 2.84 4.48
CA LEU A 174 -7.61 2.46 3.80
C LEU A 174 -8.41 3.67 3.27
N ALA A 175 -8.05 4.91 3.62
CA ALA A 175 -8.88 6.08 3.35
C ALA A 175 -9.23 6.28 1.86
N PHE A 176 -8.27 6.08 0.96
CA PHE A 176 -8.52 6.13 -0.48
C PHE A 176 -9.08 4.85 -1.06
N CYS A 177 -8.68 3.68 -0.52
CA CYS A 177 -9.21 2.39 -0.97
C CYS A 177 -10.71 2.23 -0.68
N LEU A 178 -11.22 2.96 0.31
CA LEU A 178 -12.61 2.93 0.74
C LEU A 178 -13.40 4.17 0.29
N GLU A 179 -12.88 4.94 -0.67
CA GLU A 179 -13.54 6.09 -1.30
C GLU A 179 -14.20 7.05 -0.29
N THR A 180 -13.46 7.49 0.73
CA THR A 180 -14.01 8.42 1.73
C THR A 180 -14.38 9.79 1.12
N ASP A 181 -15.55 10.33 1.50
CA ASP A 181 -16.03 11.66 1.09
C ASP A 181 -15.19 12.78 1.74
N SER A 182 -14.70 12.53 2.95
CA SER A 182 -13.74 13.37 3.64
C SER A 182 -12.73 12.50 4.39
N ILE A 183 -11.51 12.99 4.53
CA ILE A 183 -10.43 12.19 5.09
C ILE A 183 -10.35 12.46 6.60
N PRO A 184 -10.57 11.43 7.46
CA PRO A 184 -10.48 11.62 8.90
C PRO A 184 -9.09 12.08 9.33
N VAL A 185 -9.05 12.99 10.31
CA VAL A 185 -7.79 13.48 10.87
C VAL A 185 -7.04 12.33 11.54
N TYR A 186 -5.77 12.19 11.20
CA TYR A 186 -4.90 11.18 11.78
C TYR A 186 -4.37 11.60 13.15
N TYR A 187 -4.48 10.73 14.14
CA TYR A 187 -3.81 10.88 15.43
C TYR A 187 -3.09 9.58 15.82
N GLU A 188 -1.78 9.64 16.04
CA GLU A 188 -0.96 8.47 16.42
C GLU A 188 -1.47 7.80 17.70
N SER A 189 -2.02 8.58 18.64
CA SER A 189 -2.55 8.10 19.92
C SER A 189 -4.00 7.59 19.86
N GLN A 190 -4.67 7.65 18.71
CA GLN A 190 -6.06 7.21 18.60
C GLN A 190 -6.18 5.69 18.70
N SER A 191 -7.27 5.21 19.31
CA SER A 191 -7.55 3.78 19.29
C SER A 191 -7.94 3.32 17.87
N LEU A 192 -7.60 2.08 17.51
CA LEU A 192 -7.98 1.52 16.21
C LEU A 192 -9.49 1.51 15.99
N GLY A 193 -10.26 1.24 17.05
CA GLY A 193 -11.72 1.24 16.99
C GLY A 193 -12.31 2.61 16.71
N ASP A 194 -11.73 3.67 17.30
CA ASP A 194 -12.15 5.05 17.05
C ASP A 194 -11.73 5.53 15.66
N ALA A 195 -10.50 5.22 15.25
CA ALA A 195 -10.01 5.54 13.90
C ALA A 195 -10.88 4.86 12.83
N TRP A 196 -11.16 3.57 12.99
CA TRP A 196 -12.03 2.81 12.09
C TRP A 196 -13.46 3.36 12.10
N SER A 197 -13.93 3.76 13.27
CA SER A 197 -15.26 4.35 13.42
C SER A 197 -15.40 5.65 12.66
N ALA A 198 -14.39 6.54 12.76
CA ALA A 198 -14.34 7.78 12.02
C ALA A 198 -14.24 7.51 10.51
N LEU A 199 -13.38 6.57 10.09
CA LEU A 199 -13.22 6.19 8.70
C LEU A 199 -14.53 5.71 8.06
N ILE A 200 -15.26 4.80 8.71
CA ILE A 200 -16.56 4.36 8.19
C ILE A 200 -17.58 5.50 8.17
N ASP A 201 -17.54 6.42 9.13
CA ASP A 201 -18.50 7.52 9.16
C ASP A 201 -18.33 8.46 7.95
N GLU A 202 -17.09 8.59 7.45
CA GLU A 202 -16.72 9.36 6.25
C GLU A 202 -16.69 8.55 4.93
N MET A 203 -16.77 7.22 4.99
CA MET A 203 -16.86 6.34 3.82
C MET A 203 -18.06 6.72 2.95
N ASP A 204 -17.92 6.64 1.63
CA ASP A 204 -19.03 6.94 0.73
C ASP A 204 -20.27 6.07 1.04
N THR A 205 -21.43 6.57 0.60
CA THR A 205 -22.71 5.92 0.87
C THR A 205 -22.85 4.53 0.25
N TRP A 206 -22.18 4.25 -0.87
CA TRP A 206 -22.23 2.97 -1.56
C TRP A 206 -21.45 1.90 -0.79
N ASN A 207 -20.21 2.17 -0.40
CA ASN A 207 -19.42 1.23 0.40
C ASN A 207 -20.01 1.00 1.80
N ARG A 208 -20.58 2.03 2.44
CA ARG A 208 -21.35 1.86 3.68
C ARG A 208 -22.56 0.94 3.50
N GLY A 209 -23.29 1.11 2.40
CA GLY A 209 -24.39 0.24 2.01
C GLY A 209 -23.93 -1.21 1.81
N ASN A 210 -22.81 -1.41 1.10
CA ASN A 210 -22.23 -2.74 0.90
C ASN A 210 -21.92 -3.41 2.24
N LEU A 211 -21.26 -2.72 3.17
CA LEU A 211 -21.02 -3.27 4.51
C LEU A 211 -22.32 -3.64 5.23
N LEU A 212 -23.32 -2.76 5.20
CA LEU A 212 -24.61 -2.99 5.85
C LEU A 212 -25.32 -4.25 5.31
N PHE A 213 -25.33 -4.44 3.99
CA PHE A 213 -26.14 -5.47 3.35
C PHE A 213 -25.41 -6.80 3.13
N THR A 214 -24.07 -6.79 3.11
CA THR A 214 -23.29 -7.98 2.70
C THR A 214 -22.35 -8.50 3.77
N TYR A 215 -22.03 -7.73 4.81
CA TYR A 215 -21.19 -8.24 5.88
C TYR A 215 -21.95 -9.31 6.71
N PRO A 216 -21.35 -10.49 6.96
CA PRO A 216 -22.11 -11.67 7.40
C PRO A 216 -22.55 -11.66 8.87
N GLU A 217 -21.91 -10.85 9.72
CA GLU A 217 -22.14 -10.85 11.16
C GLU A 217 -22.54 -9.45 11.67
N PRO A 218 -23.41 -9.34 12.70
CA PRO A 218 -23.65 -8.06 13.34
C PRO A 218 -22.36 -7.51 13.97
N GLY A 219 -22.23 -6.18 13.99
CA GLY A 219 -21.12 -5.48 14.62
C GLY A 219 -20.92 -5.86 16.09
N SER A 220 -19.68 -6.16 16.49
CA SER A 220 -19.37 -6.48 17.89
C SER A 220 -19.27 -5.23 18.78
N ALA A 221 -18.99 -4.07 18.19
CA ALA A 221 -18.90 -2.78 18.88
C ALA A 221 -20.29 -2.15 19.17
N CYS A 222 -20.31 -0.84 19.44
CA CYS A 222 -21.53 -0.08 19.76
C CYS A 222 -22.53 -0.04 18.59
N LYS A 223 -22.06 0.17 17.36
CA LYS A 223 -22.89 0.15 16.15
C LYS A 223 -23.00 -1.30 15.63
N LYS A 224 -24.21 -1.86 15.56
CA LYS A 224 -24.46 -3.26 15.12
C LYS A 224 -24.54 -3.45 13.61
N TRP A 225 -24.70 -2.37 12.87
CA TRP A 225 -24.93 -2.40 11.43
C TRP A 225 -23.63 -2.50 10.59
N ARG A 226 -22.47 -2.32 11.23
CA ARG A 226 -21.14 -2.37 10.60
C ARG A 226 -20.20 -3.26 11.41
N PRO A 227 -19.17 -3.86 10.80
CA PRO A 227 -18.16 -4.59 11.55
C PRO A 227 -17.31 -3.67 12.43
N SER A 228 -16.84 -4.19 13.56
CA SER A 228 -15.74 -3.58 14.30
C SER A 228 -14.41 -3.78 13.56
N TRP A 229 -13.38 -2.99 13.93
CA TRP A 229 -12.04 -3.19 13.38
C TRP A 229 -11.51 -4.61 13.64
N GLU A 230 -11.77 -5.15 14.84
CA GLU A 230 -11.39 -6.52 15.19
C GLU A 230 -12.06 -7.56 14.28
N GLN A 231 -13.35 -7.39 13.98
CA GLN A 231 -14.08 -8.26 13.06
C GLN A 231 -13.52 -8.20 11.64
N VAL A 232 -13.19 -7.00 11.14
CA VAL A 232 -12.54 -6.84 9.84
C VAL A 232 -11.20 -7.55 9.80
N MET A 233 -10.41 -7.52 10.87
CA MET A 233 -9.05 -8.05 10.86
C MET A 233 -8.95 -9.55 11.13
N THR A 234 -10.00 -10.18 11.68
CA THR A 234 -9.94 -11.57 12.15
C THR A 234 -10.85 -12.52 11.37
N LYS A 235 -11.83 -12.01 10.63
CA LYS A 235 -12.80 -12.81 9.87
C LYS A 235 -12.40 -12.90 8.41
N SER A 236 -12.76 -14.00 7.75
CA SER A 236 -12.70 -14.06 6.29
C SER A 236 -13.69 -13.07 5.70
N LEU A 237 -13.24 -12.29 4.72
CA LEU A 237 -14.01 -11.28 4.00
C LEU A 237 -14.34 -11.73 2.58
#